data_AF-A0A7C9FGT0-F1
#
_entry.id   AF-A0A7C9FGT0-F1
#
_cell.length_a   1.000
_cell.length_b   1.000
_cell.length_c   1.000
_cell.angle_alpha   90.00
_cell.angle_beta   90.00
_cell.angle_gamma   90.00
#
_symmetry.space_group_name_H-M   'P 1'
#
loop_
_entity.id
_entity.type
_entity.pdbx_description
1 polymer ?
#
loop_
_entity_poly.entity_id
_entity_poly.type
_entity_poly.pdbx_seq_one_letter_code
_entity_poly.pdbx_strand_id
1 'polypeptide(L)'
;VQVVTDNASNYVKAGKLLMAKRPHLYWTPCAAHYLGLILENIGNQVPKVKIALKKSMFINAYIHSSVPLLNMMRRFTSQKNSHRPAITRFATSFITLSSFHKQRNNLKKMVTSQEWADSKWSKEAKGKKIASYILQESYWKNVVYSLKLTSPLVRVLRIVDGEKKPPMGYIYEAMDRAKEAIAKSFGHKEENYELAFNFIDARWECQLHQPLHAAGHFLNPEIYYSNPSLEDCREVVQGLYECIARLVPDLETQDKILEELNMYKNAQGIFGMNMAKRQRNALSPADWWSNYGAEAPNLKKFAIRVLSLTCSATGCERNWGIFQHLHTKKRNRL
;
A
#
# COMPACT_ATOMS: atom_id res chain seq x y z
N VAL A 1 8.75 20.17 9.65
CA VAL A 1 9.54 19.09 9.00
C VAL A 1 8.97 17.74 9.42
N GLN A 2 8.93 16.78 8.51
CA GLN A 2 8.61 15.37 8.81
C GLN A 2 9.85 14.52 8.55
N VAL A 3 10.10 13.52 9.39
CA VAL A 3 11.14 12.51 9.20
C VAL A 3 10.46 11.15 9.05
N VAL A 4 10.78 10.42 7.98
CA VAL A 4 10.28 9.07 7.72
C VAL A 4 11.44 8.09 7.76
N THR A 5 11.31 7.01 8.52
CA THR A 5 12.33 5.96 8.63
C THR A 5 11.70 4.59 8.49
N ASP A 6 12.52 3.55 8.28
CA ASP A 6 12.05 2.18 8.49
C ASP A 6 11.74 1.90 9.98
N ASN A 7 11.25 0.68 10.24
CA ASN A 7 10.64 0.30 11.52
C ASN A 7 11.58 -0.49 12.42
N ALA A 8 12.88 -0.52 12.13
CA ALA A 8 13.86 -1.11 13.02
C ALA A 8 13.77 -0.46 14.41
N SER A 9 13.91 -1.27 15.46
CA SER A 9 13.62 -0.85 16.84
C SER A 9 14.47 0.33 17.30
N ASN A 10 15.70 0.44 16.79
CA ASN A 10 16.61 1.58 16.99
C ASN A 10 16.05 2.87 16.35
N TYR A 11 15.53 2.82 15.12
CA TYR A 11 14.95 4.00 14.47
C TYR A 11 13.63 4.42 15.11
N VAL A 12 12.80 3.48 15.56
CA VAL A 12 11.59 3.81 16.35
C VAL A 12 11.96 4.56 17.63
N LYS A 13 12.96 4.08 18.37
CA LYS A 13 13.45 4.76 19.58
C LYS A 13 14.01 6.15 19.25
N ALA A 14 14.84 6.25 18.22
CA ALA A 14 15.43 7.52 17.78
C ALA A 14 14.37 8.53 17.33
N GLY A 15 13.36 8.09 16.57
CA GLY A 15 12.25 8.91 16.10
C GLY A 15 11.41 9.48 17.25
N LYS A 16 11.09 8.65 18.25
CA LYS A 16 10.41 9.09 19.48
C LYS A 16 11.24 10.13 20.25
N LEU A 17 12.55 9.89 20.43
CA LEU A 17 13.45 10.86 21.06
C LEU A 17 13.54 12.17 20.27
N LEU A 18 13.53 12.10 18.94
CA LEU A 18 13.55 13.26 18.08
C LEU A 18 12.28 14.11 18.25
N MET A 19 11.10 13.48 18.27
CA MET A 19 9.83 14.18 18.50
C MET A 19 9.75 14.79 19.91
N ALA A 20 10.35 14.16 20.92
CA ALA A 20 10.45 14.73 22.26
C ALA A 20 11.36 15.96 22.30
N LYS A 21 12.51 15.92 21.61
CA LYS A 21 13.47 17.03 21.55
C LYS A 21 13.01 18.18 20.63
N ARG A 22 12.21 17.87 19.62
CA ARG A 22 11.70 18.82 18.62
C ARG A 22 10.16 18.70 18.57
N PRO A 23 9.42 19.39 19.45
CA PRO A 23 7.98 19.19 19.62
C PRO A 23 7.19 19.47 18.34
N HIS A 24 7.66 20.39 17.49
CA HIS A 24 6.99 20.78 16.24
C HIS A 24 7.39 19.98 14.99
N LEU A 25 7.98 18.81 15.20
CA LEU A 25 8.40 17.87 14.17
C LEU A 25 7.57 16.58 14.27
N TYR A 26 7.25 16.00 13.12
CA TYR A 26 6.72 14.64 13.04
C TYR A 26 7.83 13.67 12.67
N TRP A 27 8.00 12.61 13.46
CA TRP A 27 8.57 11.37 12.97
C TRP A 27 7.43 10.42 12.68
N THR A 28 7.43 9.79 11.51
CA THR A 28 6.47 8.75 11.16
C THR A 28 7.20 7.54 10.62
N PRO A 29 6.81 6.33 11.04
CA PRO A 29 7.35 5.11 10.46
C PRO A 29 6.88 4.89 9.01
N CYS A 30 7.67 4.15 8.22
CA CYS A 30 7.42 3.91 6.80
C CYS A 30 6.17 3.03 6.55
N ALA A 31 5.16 3.59 5.90
CA ALA A 31 3.91 2.90 5.56
C ALA A 31 4.10 1.73 4.60
N ALA A 32 4.97 1.86 3.60
CA ALA A 32 5.25 0.78 2.65
C ALA A 32 5.88 -0.43 3.37
N HIS A 33 6.75 -0.18 4.35
CA HIS A 33 7.34 -1.23 5.17
C HIS A 33 6.26 -1.93 6.02
N TYR A 34 5.34 -1.18 6.64
CA TYR A 34 4.23 -1.79 7.40
C TYR A 34 3.31 -2.65 6.57
N LEU A 35 2.89 -2.16 5.41
CA LEU A 35 2.07 -2.95 4.51
C LEU A 35 2.79 -4.23 4.08
N GLY A 36 4.12 -4.16 3.91
CA GLY A 36 4.98 -5.33 3.75
C GLY A 36 4.88 -6.32 4.91
N LEU A 37 4.98 -5.84 6.16
CA LEU A 37 4.87 -6.66 7.36
C LEU A 37 3.46 -7.26 7.58
N ILE A 38 2.40 -6.52 7.25
CA ILE A 38 1.02 -7.03 7.30
C ILE A 38 0.87 -8.18 6.29
N LEU A 39 1.34 -7.98 5.05
CA LEU A 39 1.35 -9.01 4.02
C LEU A 39 2.17 -10.23 4.42
N GLU A 40 3.32 -10.03 5.08
CA GLU A 40 4.15 -11.09 5.63
C GLU A 40 3.41 -11.89 6.72
N ASN A 41 2.79 -11.21 7.69
CA ASN A 41 2.02 -11.85 8.75
C ASN A 41 0.87 -12.70 8.18
N ILE A 42 0.09 -12.13 7.25
CA ILE A 42 -0.98 -12.87 6.56
C ILE A 42 -0.40 -14.08 5.81
N GLY A 43 0.71 -13.89 5.07
CA GLY A 43 1.36 -14.95 4.31
C GLY A 43 1.92 -16.09 5.15
N ASN A 44 2.41 -15.80 6.36
CA ASN A 44 3.08 -16.75 7.23
C ASN A 44 2.16 -17.43 8.25
N GLN A 45 1.11 -16.74 8.69
CA GLN A 45 0.26 -17.17 9.79
C GLN A 45 -1.13 -17.66 9.34
N VAL A 46 -1.67 -17.19 8.20
CA VAL A 46 -2.95 -17.70 7.69
C VAL A 46 -2.71 -19.02 6.93
N PRO A 47 -3.18 -20.19 7.40
CA PRO A 47 -2.75 -21.49 6.87
C PRO A 47 -3.04 -21.68 5.37
N LYS A 48 -4.24 -21.29 4.91
CA LYS A 48 -4.63 -21.38 3.50
C LYS A 48 -3.70 -20.54 2.61
N VAL A 49 -3.31 -19.35 3.08
CA VAL A 49 -2.42 -18.43 2.36
C VAL A 49 -1.00 -18.99 2.32
N LYS A 50 -0.47 -19.43 3.46
CA LYS A 50 0.86 -20.05 3.56
C LYS A 50 1.03 -21.23 2.61
N ILE A 51 0.03 -22.11 2.55
CA ILE A 51 0.02 -23.27 1.67
C ILE A 51 0.00 -22.84 0.19
N ALA A 52 -0.84 -21.87 -0.17
CA ALA A 52 -0.90 -21.35 -1.52
C ALA A 52 0.45 -20.75 -1.95
N LEU A 53 1.02 -19.87 -1.14
CA LEU A 53 2.32 -19.25 -1.38
C LEU A 53 3.43 -20.28 -1.53
N LYS A 54 3.54 -21.24 -0.61
CA LYS A 54 4.57 -22.29 -0.67
C LYS A 54 4.49 -23.08 -1.98
N LYS A 55 3.29 -23.48 -2.40
CA LYS A 55 3.08 -24.18 -3.68
C LYS A 55 3.41 -23.29 -4.88
N SER A 56 2.89 -22.06 -4.93
CA SER A 56 3.13 -21.16 -6.06
C SER A 56 4.59 -20.76 -6.21
N MET A 57 5.29 -20.47 -5.10
CA MET A 57 6.71 -20.12 -5.13
C MET A 57 7.56 -21.32 -5.54
N PHE A 58 7.21 -22.54 -5.12
CA PHE A 58 7.87 -23.75 -5.57
C PHE A 58 7.71 -23.97 -7.08
N ILE A 59 6.49 -23.81 -7.60
CA ILE A 59 6.22 -23.90 -9.05
C ILE A 59 7.02 -22.82 -9.81
N ASN A 60 6.98 -21.58 -9.34
CA ASN A 60 7.71 -20.47 -9.97
C ASN A 60 9.22 -20.73 -9.99
N ALA A 61 9.82 -21.12 -8.87
CA ALA A 61 11.24 -21.40 -8.79
C ALA A 61 11.66 -22.56 -9.71
N TYR A 62 10.86 -23.62 -9.79
CA TYR A 62 11.14 -24.77 -10.65
C TYR A 62 10.99 -24.46 -12.14
N ILE A 63 9.98 -23.69 -12.54
CA ILE A 63 9.83 -23.27 -13.94
C ILE A 63 11.01 -22.38 -14.36
N HIS A 64 11.43 -21.47 -13.48
CA HIS A 64 12.52 -20.55 -13.77
C HIS A 64 13.92 -21.18 -13.67
N SER A 65 14.07 -22.38 -13.09
CA SER A 65 15.38 -23.05 -13.02
C SER A 65 15.84 -23.64 -14.36
N SER A 66 14.98 -23.65 -15.38
CA SER A 66 15.26 -24.24 -16.70
C SER A 66 14.73 -23.35 -17.82
N VAL A 67 15.61 -22.82 -18.66
CA VAL A 67 15.24 -21.98 -19.81
C VAL A 67 14.25 -22.71 -20.76
N PRO A 68 14.45 -24.00 -21.10
CA PRO A 68 13.47 -24.74 -21.89
C PRO A 68 12.07 -24.82 -21.25
N LEU A 69 11.99 -25.02 -19.93
CA LEU A 69 10.72 -25.11 -19.21
C LEU A 69 10.02 -23.75 -19.12
N LEU A 70 10.79 -22.70 -18.86
CA LEU A 70 10.31 -21.32 -18.90
C LEU A 70 9.76 -20.97 -20.28
N ASN A 71 10.43 -21.37 -21.36
CA ASN A 71 9.97 -21.15 -22.73
C ASN A 71 8.69 -21.93 -23.05
N MET A 72 8.56 -23.17 -22.57
CA MET A 72 7.31 -23.93 -22.65
C MET A 72 6.18 -23.15 -21.97
N MET A 73 6.33 -22.75 -20.70
CA MET A 73 5.32 -21.93 -20.03
C MET A 73 4.99 -20.64 -20.80
N ARG A 74 5.98 -19.95 -21.37
CA ARG A 74 5.76 -18.74 -22.17
C ARG A 74 4.91 -18.98 -23.41
N ARG A 75 5.06 -20.13 -24.10
CA ARG A 75 4.19 -20.52 -25.23
C ARG A 75 2.73 -20.62 -24.79
N PHE A 76 2.45 -21.30 -23.68
CA PHE A 76 1.07 -21.48 -23.19
C PHE A 76 0.46 -20.20 -22.60
N THR A 77 1.28 -19.29 -22.07
CA THR A 77 0.84 -18.06 -21.40
C THR A 77 0.88 -16.82 -22.30
N SER A 78 1.23 -16.98 -23.59
CA SER A 78 1.46 -15.87 -24.53
C SER A 78 2.43 -14.82 -23.97
N GLN A 79 3.48 -15.25 -23.27
CA GLN A 79 4.46 -14.41 -22.58
C GLN A 79 3.90 -13.50 -21.45
N LYS A 80 2.64 -13.67 -21.03
CA LYS A 80 1.98 -12.80 -20.03
C LYS A 80 2.40 -13.07 -18.57
N ASN A 81 3.37 -13.96 -18.35
CA ASN A 81 3.95 -14.27 -17.03
C ASN A 81 5.18 -13.45 -16.67
N SER A 82 5.42 -12.32 -17.35
CA SER A 82 6.52 -11.42 -17.03
C SER A 82 6.34 -10.74 -15.68
N HIS A 83 7.22 -11.08 -14.73
CA HIS A 83 7.34 -10.44 -13.43
C HIS A 83 7.63 -8.95 -13.61
N ARG A 84 6.81 -8.08 -13.04
CA ARG A 84 7.32 -6.80 -12.55
C ARG A 84 7.80 -7.05 -11.11
N PRO A 85 9.07 -6.75 -10.77
CA PRO A 85 9.50 -6.72 -9.37
C PRO A 85 8.53 -5.86 -8.57
N ALA A 86 8.04 -6.36 -7.44
CA ALA A 86 7.28 -5.52 -6.53
C ALA A 86 8.21 -4.81 -5.56
N ILE A 87 7.67 -3.75 -4.99
CA ILE A 87 8.26 -2.82 -4.02
C ILE A 87 8.89 -3.56 -2.82
N THR A 88 8.20 -4.60 -2.32
CA THR A 88 8.72 -5.48 -1.26
C THR A 88 8.79 -6.92 -1.76
N ARG A 89 9.70 -7.70 -1.15
CA ARG A 89 9.84 -9.14 -1.44
C ARG A 89 8.50 -9.88 -1.25
N PHE A 90 7.72 -9.52 -0.23
CA PHE A 90 6.43 -10.14 0.06
C PHE A 90 5.31 -9.71 -0.90
N ALA A 91 5.25 -8.42 -1.26
CA ALA A 91 4.32 -7.98 -2.30
C ALA A 91 4.62 -8.69 -3.63
N THR A 92 5.90 -8.99 -3.92
CA THR A 92 6.29 -9.75 -5.12
C THR A 92 5.66 -11.14 -5.11
N SER A 93 5.69 -11.84 -3.98
CA SER A 93 5.06 -13.18 -3.87
C SER A 93 3.56 -13.14 -4.15
N PHE A 94 2.83 -12.13 -3.68
CA PHE A 94 1.39 -11.99 -3.95
C PHE A 94 1.09 -11.51 -5.38
N ILE A 95 1.95 -10.68 -5.97
CA ILE A 95 1.83 -10.32 -7.39
C ILE A 95 2.07 -11.55 -8.27
N THR A 96 3.06 -12.37 -7.96
CA THR A 96 3.29 -13.66 -8.62
C THR A 96 2.07 -14.55 -8.45
N LEU A 97 1.51 -14.68 -7.23
CA LEU A 97 0.29 -15.45 -6.98
C LEU A 97 -0.88 -14.99 -7.88
N SER A 98 -1.06 -13.68 -8.04
CA SER A 98 -2.08 -13.08 -8.92
C SER A 98 -1.84 -13.43 -10.39
N SER A 99 -0.58 -13.39 -10.85
CA SER A 99 -0.19 -13.81 -12.20
C SER A 99 -0.49 -15.29 -12.45
N PHE A 100 -0.15 -16.16 -11.50
CA PHE A 100 -0.51 -17.59 -11.55
C PHE A 100 -2.01 -17.81 -11.65
N HIS A 101 -2.81 -17.09 -10.87
CA HIS A 101 -4.27 -17.17 -10.94
C HIS A 101 -4.81 -16.79 -12.32
N LYS A 102 -4.32 -15.69 -12.91
CA LYS A 102 -4.70 -15.27 -14.27
C LYS A 102 -4.34 -16.30 -15.34
N GLN A 103 -3.24 -17.03 -15.16
CA GLN A 103 -2.80 -18.07 -16.08
C GLN A 103 -3.28 -19.48 -15.71
N ARG A 104 -4.21 -19.64 -14.76
CA ARG A 104 -4.69 -20.95 -14.28
C ARG A 104 -4.99 -21.93 -15.41
N ASN A 105 -5.81 -21.53 -16.38
CA ASN A 105 -6.23 -22.40 -17.47
C ASN A 105 -5.07 -22.74 -18.41
N ASN A 106 -4.19 -21.79 -18.67
CA ASN A 106 -3.01 -21.99 -19.52
C ASN A 106 -1.97 -22.90 -18.86
N LEU A 107 -1.77 -22.75 -17.55
CA LEU A 107 -0.90 -23.64 -16.77
C LEU A 107 -1.45 -25.06 -16.71
N LYS A 108 -2.78 -25.23 -16.57
CA LYS A 108 -3.44 -26.53 -16.68
C LYS A 108 -3.22 -27.15 -18.06
N LYS A 109 -3.48 -26.41 -19.13
CA LYS A 109 -3.23 -26.85 -20.51
C LYS A 109 -1.78 -27.27 -20.73
N MET A 110 -0.82 -26.51 -20.18
CA MET A 110 0.60 -26.83 -20.26
C MET A 110 0.89 -28.21 -19.66
N VAL A 111 0.49 -28.48 -18.42
CA VAL A 111 0.83 -29.74 -17.72
C VAL A 111 0.03 -30.95 -18.21
N THR A 112 -1.03 -30.74 -19.01
CA THR A 112 -1.80 -31.81 -19.67
C THR A 112 -1.51 -31.90 -21.17
N SER A 113 -0.54 -31.13 -21.69
CA SER A 113 -0.21 -31.15 -23.11
C SER A 113 0.67 -32.34 -23.49
N GLN A 114 0.62 -32.72 -24.77
CA GLN A 114 1.54 -33.71 -25.33
C GLN A 114 3.01 -33.25 -25.18
N GLU A 115 3.27 -31.96 -25.39
CA GLU A 115 4.59 -31.36 -25.21
C GLU A 115 5.15 -31.57 -23.78
N TRP A 116 4.29 -31.49 -22.76
CA TRP A 116 4.66 -31.81 -21.39
C TRP A 116 4.88 -33.32 -21.21
N ALA A 117 3.97 -34.15 -21.71
CA ALA A 117 4.05 -35.60 -21.60
C ALA A 117 5.37 -36.16 -22.17
N ASP A 118 5.80 -35.67 -23.32
CA ASP A 118 7.03 -36.09 -24.01
C ASP A 118 8.30 -35.49 -23.40
N SER A 119 8.17 -34.45 -22.57
CA SER A 119 9.31 -33.78 -21.93
C SER A 119 9.94 -34.62 -20.81
N LYS A 120 11.18 -34.29 -20.44
CA LYS A 120 11.83 -34.89 -19.25
C LYS A 120 11.13 -34.55 -17.93
N TRP A 121 10.45 -33.39 -17.85
CA TRP A 121 9.83 -32.93 -16.60
C TRP A 121 8.60 -33.76 -16.21
N SER A 122 7.91 -34.40 -17.15
CA SER A 122 6.83 -35.34 -16.83
C SER A 122 7.34 -36.58 -16.06
N LYS A 123 8.62 -36.94 -16.24
CA LYS A 123 9.27 -38.08 -15.62
C LYS A 123 9.93 -37.72 -14.29
N GLU A 124 10.44 -36.50 -14.15
CA GLU A 124 11.08 -35.97 -12.94
C GLU A 124 10.10 -35.83 -11.76
N ALA A 125 10.54 -36.20 -10.54
CA ALA A 125 9.71 -36.13 -9.33
C ALA A 125 9.19 -34.71 -9.03
N LYS A 126 10.02 -33.68 -9.24
CA LYS A 126 9.63 -32.27 -9.06
C LYS A 126 8.59 -31.84 -10.09
N GLY A 127 8.74 -32.27 -11.35
CA GLY A 127 7.79 -31.98 -12.42
C GLY A 127 6.42 -32.62 -12.18
N LYS A 128 6.39 -33.91 -11.81
CA LYS A 128 5.15 -34.59 -11.37
C LYS A 128 4.46 -33.86 -10.22
N LYS A 129 5.25 -33.38 -9.24
CA LYS A 129 4.75 -32.62 -8.09
C LYS A 129 4.15 -31.27 -8.46
N ILE A 130 4.74 -30.52 -9.40
CA ILE A 130 4.12 -29.25 -9.82
C ILE A 130 2.85 -29.48 -10.66
N ALA A 131 2.82 -30.52 -11.49
CA ALA A 131 1.64 -30.89 -12.26
C ALA A 131 0.48 -31.26 -11.32
N SER A 132 0.74 -32.06 -10.27
CA SER A 132 -0.29 -32.39 -9.29
C SER A 132 -0.82 -31.17 -8.54
N TYR A 133 0.03 -30.20 -8.19
CA TYR A 133 -0.42 -28.93 -7.59
C TYR A 133 -1.29 -28.11 -8.55
N ILE A 134 -0.89 -27.98 -9.82
CA ILE A 134 -1.62 -27.21 -10.84
C ILE A 134 -2.99 -27.84 -11.16
N LEU A 135 -3.10 -29.17 -11.09
CA LEU A 135 -4.37 -29.87 -11.33
C LEU A 135 -5.29 -29.91 -10.11
N GLN A 136 -4.75 -29.69 -8.90
CA GLN A 136 -5.52 -29.75 -7.66
C GLN A 136 -6.46 -28.54 -7.49
N GLU A 137 -7.77 -28.78 -7.42
CA GLU A 137 -8.77 -27.73 -7.24
C GLU A 137 -8.64 -26.97 -5.91
N SER A 138 -8.31 -27.68 -4.82
CA SER A 138 -8.12 -27.03 -3.51
C SER A 138 -6.94 -26.06 -3.48
N TYR A 139 -5.91 -26.26 -4.33
CA TYR A 139 -4.83 -25.29 -4.49
C TYR A 139 -5.38 -23.97 -5.05
N TRP A 140 -6.17 -24.02 -6.12
CA TRP A 140 -6.77 -22.81 -6.71
C TRP A 140 -7.77 -22.13 -5.78
N LYS A 141 -8.56 -22.89 -4.99
CA LYS A 141 -9.41 -22.32 -3.94
C LYS A 141 -8.60 -21.52 -2.91
N ASN A 142 -7.45 -22.04 -2.48
CA ASN A 142 -6.55 -21.33 -1.58
C ASN A 142 -5.89 -20.10 -2.23
N VAL A 143 -5.55 -20.17 -3.53
CA VAL A 143 -5.05 -19.02 -4.30
C VAL A 143 -6.09 -17.89 -4.32
N VAL A 144 -7.35 -18.20 -4.66
CA VAL A 144 -8.45 -17.21 -4.68
C VAL A 144 -8.66 -16.61 -3.29
N TYR A 145 -8.72 -17.44 -2.25
CA TYR A 145 -8.84 -16.98 -0.86
C TYR A 145 -7.71 -16.01 -0.48
N SER A 146 -6.47 -16.35 -0.84
CA SER A 146 -5.30 -15.51 -0.58
C SER A 146 -5.40 -14.15 -1.28
N LEU A 147 -5.80 -14.14 -2.55
CA LEU A 147 -5.93 -12.92 -3.33
C LEU A 147 -7.07 -12.01 -2.84
N LYS A 148 -8.16 -12.59 -2.33
CA LYS A 148 -9.24 -11.82 -1.68
C LYS A 148 -8.73 -11.05 -0.47
N LEU A 149 -7.90 -11.68 0.38
CA LEU A 149 -7.29 -11.03 1.54
C LEU A 149 -6.24 -9.98 1.17
N THR A 150 -5.36 -10.28 0.21
CA THR A 150 -4.14 -9.47 0.03
C THR A 150 -4.17 -8.48 -1.14
N SER A 151 -5.03 -8.68 -2.14
CA SER A 151 -5.09 -7.76 -3.29
C SER A 151 -5.45 -6.32 -2.91
N PRO A 152 -6.39 -6.06 -1.99
CA PRO A 152 -6.68 -4.70 -1.54
C PRO A 152 -5.45 -4.05 -0.86
N LEU A 153 -4.76 -4.78 0.03
CA LEU A 153 -3.55 -4.29 0.70
C LEU A 153 -2.39 -4.03 -0.28
N VAL A 154 -2.22 -4.86 -1.31
CA VAL A 154 -1.23 -4.63 -2.38
C VAL A 154 -1.55 -3.36 -3.18
N ARG A 155 -2.83 -2.97 -3.30
CA ARG A 155 -3.21 -1.69 -3.92
C ARG A 155 -2.84 -0.52 -3.02
N VAL A 156 -3.09 -0.60 -1.70
CA VAL A 156 -2.65 0.44 -0.76
C VAL A 156 -1.13 0.60 -0.80
N LEU A 157 -0.39 -0.51 -0.85
CA LEU A 157 1.08 -0.48 -0.95
C LEU A 157 1.56 0.30 -2.18
N ARG A 158 0.86 0.17 -3.32
CA ARG A 158 1.19 0.93 -4.53
C ARG A 158 0.86 2.42 -4.43
N ILE A 159 -0.13 2.80 -3.61
CA ILE A 159 -0.46 4.20 -3.36
C ILE A 159 0.64 4.85 -2.53
N VAL A 160 1.01 4.25 -1.39
CA VAL A 160 1.98 4.84 -0.45
C VAL A 160 3.40 4.92 -1.01
N ASP A 161 3.70 4.08 -1.99
CA ASP A 161 5.01 3.97 -2.60
C ASP A 161 5.06 4.63 -4.00
N GLY A 162 3.92 5.09 -4.50
CA GLY A 162 3.84 5.79 -5.78
C GLY A 162 4.50 7.16 -5.70
N GLU A 163 5.45 7.44 -6.59
CA GLU A 163 6.15 8.73 -6.64
C GLU A 163 5.33 9.86 -7.32
N LYS A 164 4.21 9.51 -7.98
CA LYS A 164 3.43 10.46 -8.78
C LYS A 164 2.55 11.41 -7.96
N LYS A 165 2.02 10.95 -6.83
CA LYS A 165 1.13 11.74 -5.97
C LYS A 165 1.50 11.48 -4.52
N PRO A 166 1.67 12.53 -3.69
CA PRO A 166 1.88 12.37 -2.26
C PRO A 166 0.75 11.54 -1.62
N PRO A 167 1.08 10.48 -0.85
CA PRO A 167 0.08 9.54 -0.33
C PRO A 167 -0.63 10.01 0.95
N MET A 168 -0.17 11.09 1.59
CA MET A 168 -0.65 11.52 2.91
C MET A 168 -2.17 11.75 2.93
N GLY A 169 -2.72 12.33 1.85
CA GLY A 169 -4.16 12.57 1.72
C GLY A 169 -5.00 11.33 1.41
N TYR A 170 -4.39 10.17 1.16
CA TYR A 170 -5.09 8.99 0.62
C TYR A 170 -4.95 7.74 1.49
N ILE A 171 -3.87 7.62 2.28
CA ILE A 171 -3.53 6.38 2.97
C ILE A 171 -4.62 5.89 3.94
N TYR A 172 -5.24 6.80 4.70
CA TYR A 172 -6.29 6.49 5.67
C TYR A 172 -7.49 5.82 4.98
N GLU A 173 -8.13 6.55 4.06
CA GLU A 173 -9.24 6.06 3.24
C GLU A 173 -8.87 4.78 2.45
N ALA A 174 -7.63 4.69 1.95
CA ALA A 174 -7.19 3.51 1.22
C ALA A 174 -7.15 2.26 2.11
N MET A 175 -6.80 2.40 3.39
CA MET A 175 -6.82 1.31 4.37
C MET A 175 -8.25 0.90 4.72
N ASP A 176 -9.15 1.86 4.95
CA ASP A 176 -10.57 1.57 5.21
C ASP A 176 -11.23 0.87 4.04
N ARG A 177 -11.04 1.39 2.82
CA ARG A 177 -11.50 0.73 1.59
C ARG A 177 -10.88 -0.65 1.40
N ALA A 178 -9.65 -0.87 1.87
CA ALA A 178 -9.03 -2.18 1.80
C ALA A 178 -9.71 -3.18 2.74
N LYS A 179 -9.98 -2.80 4.00
CA LYS A 179 -10.75 -3.63 4.95
C LYS A 179 -12.15 -3.91 4.40
N GLU A 180 -12.87 -2.89 3.95
CA GLU A 180 -14.22 -3.05 3.38
C GLU A 180 -14.22 -3.98 2.16
N ALA A 181 -13.27 -3.81 1.23
CA ALA A 181 -13.15 -4.68 0.07
C ALA A 181 -12.86 -6.14 0.46
N ILE A 182 -12.06 -6.38 1.51
CA ILE A 182 -11.82 -7.72 2.04
C ILE A 182 -13.12 -8.30 2.60
N ALA A 183 -13.79 -7.60 3.52
CA ALA A 183 -15.01 -8.06 4.17
C ALA A 183 -16.11 -8.40 3.14
N LYS A 184 -16.35 -7.48 2.21
CA LYS A 184 -17.31 -7.67 1.11
C LYS A 184 -16.97 -8.89 0.24
N SER A 185 -15.70 -9.14 -0.04
CA SER A 185 -15.28 -10.29 -0.87
C SER A 185 -15.57 -11.66 -0.23
N PHE A 186 -15.79 -11.68 1.09
CA PHE A 186 -16.20 -12.84 1.88
C PHE A 186 -17.68 -12.79 2.30
N GLY A 187 -18.46 -11.85 1.77
CA GLY A 187 -19.87 -11.69 2.13
C GLY A 187 -20.06 -11.34 3.61
N HIS A 188 -19.13 -10.56 4.18
CA HIS A 188 -19.11 -10.14 5.59
C HIS A 188 -19.07 -11.30 6.60
N LYS A 189 -18.63 -12.50 6.17
CA LYS A 189 -18.39 -13.65 7.05
C LYS A 189 -17.05 -13.51 7.76
N GLU A 190 -17.08 -12.90 8.95
CA GLU A 190 -15.91 -12.51 9.74
C GLU A 190 -14.88 -13.63 9.95
N GLU A 191 -15.33 -14.85 10.24
CA GLU A 191 -14.50 -16.07 10.37
C GLU A 191 -13.47 -16.27 9.22
N ASN A 192 -13.73 -15.69 8.05
CA ASN A 192 -12.87 -15.83 6.87
C ASN A 192 -11.77 -14.78 6.77
N TYR A 193 -11.84 -13.67 7.52
CA TYR A 193 -10.88 -12.56 7.43
C TYR A 193 -10.47 -11.96 8.79
N GLU A 194 -11.09 -12.36 9.90
CA GLU A 194 -10.81 -11.88 11.25
C GLU A 194 -9.32 -11.90 11.59
N LEU A 195 -8.64 -13.04 11.37
CA LEU A 195 -7.20 -13.14 11.62
C LEU A 195 -6.37 -12.15 10.79
N ALA A 196 -6.80 -11.85 9.56
CA ALA A 196 -6.13 -10.85 8.74
C ALA A 196 -6.40 -9.43 9.26
N PHE A 197 -7.62 -9.15 9.72
CA PHE A 197 -7.98 -7.88 10.36
C PHE A 197 -7.17 -7.66 11.63
N ASN A 198 -7.01 -8.68 12.47
CA ASN A 198 -6.16 -8.60 13.66
C ASN A 198 -4.72 -8.19 13.31
N PHE A 199 -4.15 -8.68 12.21
CA PHE A 199 -2.82 -8.23 11.75
C PHE A 199 -2.81 -6.81 11.20
N ILE A 200 -3.89 -6.39 10.52
CA ILE A 200 -4.03 -5.02 10.01
C ILE A 200 -4.13 -4.06 11.19
N ASP A 201 -5.04 -4.33 12.12
CA ASP A 201 -5.41 -3.45 13.23
C ASP A 201 -4.27 -3.34 14.24
N ALA A 202 -3.62 -4.46 14.59
CA ALA A 202 -2.45 -4.44 15.47
C ALA A 202 -1.29 -3.58 14.91
N ARG A 203 -1.21 -3.40 13.59
CA ARG A 203 -0.19 -2.55 12.95
C ARG A 203 -0.69 -1.12 12.71
N TRP A 204 -1.97 -0.98 12.39
CA TRP A 204 -2.63 0.32 12.25
C TRP A 204 -2.56 1.10 13.56
N GLU A 205 -3.17 0.57 14.62
CA GLU A 205 -3.28 1.25 15.91
C GLU A 205 -1.94 1.55 16.57
N CYS A 206 -0.99 0.61 16.49
CA CYS A 206 0.26 0.78 17.22
C CYS A 206 1.21 1.79 16.57
N GLN A 207 1.18 1.94 15.23
CA GLN A 207 2.30 2.60 14.54
C GLN A 207 1.95 3.32 13.24
N LEU A 208 0.97 2.85 12.47
CA LEU A 208 0.63 3.47 11.17
C LEU A 208 -0.43 4.57 11.32
N HIS A 209 -1.39 4.43 12.22
CA HIS A 209 -2.31 5.49 12.55
C HIS A 209 -1.56 6.60 13.29
N GLN A 210 -1.47 7.78 12.68
CA GLN A 210 -0.82 8.95 13.25
C GLN A 210 -1.71 10.16 12.96
N PRO A 211 -1.72 11.19 13.82
CA PRO A 211 -2.50 12.42 13.62
C PRO A 211 -2.28 13.04 12.23
N LEU A 212 -1.08 12.87 11.67
CA LEU A 212 -0.72 13.33 10.33
C LEU A 212 -1.55 12.67 9.21
N HIS A 213 -1.84 11.37 9.33
CA HIS A 213 -2.66 10.63 8.36
C HIS A 213 -4.13 11.01 8.48
N ALA A 214 -4.64 11.18 9.69
CA ALA A 214 -6.00 11.69 9.95
C ALA A 214 -6.18 13.12 9.40
N ALA A 215 -5.21 14.00 9.63
CA ALA A 215 -5.22 15.35 9.05
C ALA A 215 -5.17 15.31 7.52
N GLY A 216 -4.32 14.47 6.92
CA GLY A 216 -4.27 14.29 5.47
C GLY A 216 -5.61 13.82 4.90
N HIS A 217 -6.25 12.86 5.57
CA HIS A 217 -7.57 12.35 5.20
C HIS A 217 -8.65 13.43 5.24
N PHE A 218 -8.72 14.18 6.35
CA PHE A 218 -9.68 15.27 6.51
C PHE A 218 -9.50 16.38 5.47
N LEU A 219 -8.25 16.72 5.14
CA LEU A 219 -7.93 17.82 4.22
C LEU A 219 -8.03 17.42 2.75
N ASN A 220 -8.30 16.15 2.43
CA ASN A 220 -8.49 15.73 1.05
C ASN A 220 -9.92 16.08 0.58
N PRO A 221 -10.09 17.04 -0.36
CA PRO A 221 -11.42 17.48 -0.78
C PRO A 221 -12.22 16.41 -1.52
N GLU A 222 -11.58 15.48 -2.22
CA GLU A 222 -12.31 14.34 -2.81
C GLU A 222 -12.98 13.51 -1.73
N ILE A 223 -12.27 13.25 -0.63
CA ILE A 223 -12.74 12.34 0.43
C ILE A 223 -13.69 13.07 1.36
N TYR A 224 -13.28 14.23 1.87
CA TYR A 224 -14.07 15.01 2.82
C TYR A 224 -15.47 15.33 2.28
N TYR A 225 -15.58 15.86 1.07
CA TYR A 225 -16.87 16.23 0.51
C TYR A 225 -17.68 15.06 -0.09
N SER A 226 -17.09 13.87 -0.20
CA SER A 226 -17.84 12.67 -0.60
C SER A 226 -18.33 11.84 0.59
N ASN A 227 -17.85 12.13 1.80
CA ASN A 227 -18.19 11.41 3.02
C ASN A 227 -18.71 12.36 4.12
N PRO A 228 -20.04 12.57 4.22
CA PRO A 228 -20.63 13.48 5.19
C PRO A 228 -20.35 13.11 6.65
N SER A 229 -20.13 11.83 6.97
CA SER A 229 -19.92 11.35 8.35
C SER A 229 -18.49 11.51 8.86
N LEU A 230 -17.58 12.07 8.06
CA LEU A 230 -16.17 12.20 8.44
C LEU A 230 -16.00 13.18 9.62
N GLU A 231 -16.87 14.19 9.72
CA GLU A 231 -16.89 15.11 10.86
C GLU A 231 -17.33 14.49 12.18
N ASP A 232 -18.15 13.44 12.12
CA ASP A 232 -18.60 12.70 13.30
C ASP A 232 -17.54 11.68 13.77
N CYS A 233 -16.52 11.43 12.95
CA CYS A 233 -15.42 10.54 13.29
C CYS A 233 -14.45 11.23 14.26
N ARG A 234 -14.66 10.98 15.56
CA ARG A 234 -13.84 11.53 16.65
C ARG A 234 -12.34 11.31 16.44
N GLU A 235 -11.94 10.13 15.97
CA GLU A 235 -10.54 9.78 15.71
C GLU A 235 -9.91 10.73 14.68
N VAL A 236 -10.61 10.97 13.57
CA VAL A 236 -10.11 11.81 12.48
C VAL A 236 -10.05 13.27 12.90
N VAL A 237 -11.09 13.78 13.56
CA VAL A 237 -11.14 15.16 14.04
C VAL A 237 -10.09 15.43 15.12
N GLN A 238 -9.94 14.52 16.07
CA GLN A 238 -8.89 14.61 17.09
C GLN A 238 -7.50 14.59 16.45
N GLY A 239 -7.26 13.68 15.51
CA GLY A 239 -6.00 13.61 14.77
C GLY A 239 -5.69 14.89 13.98
N LEU A 240 -6.71 15.53 13.39
CA LEU A 240 -6.54 16.83 12.73
C LEU A 240 -6.06 17.90 13.73
N TYR A 241 -6.71 18.04 14.88
CA TYR A 241 -6.35 19.05 15.88
C TYR A 241 -4.98 18.80 16.50
N GLU A 242 -4.64 17.56 16.83
CA GLU A 242 -3.29 17.19 17.28
C GLU A 242 -2.22 17.50 16.22
N CYS A 243 -2.56 17.35 14.93
CA CYS A 243 -1.67 17.69 13.83
C CYS A 243 -1.44 19.21 13.71
N ILE A 244 -2.51 20.01 13.81
CA ILE A 244 -2.44 21.47 13.82
C ILE A 244 -1.59 21.95 15.00
N ALA A 245 -1.96 21.55 16.22
CA ALA A 245 -1.28 21.94 17.45
C ALA A 245 0.23 21.60 17.42
N ARG A 246 0.59 20.47 16.81
CA ARG A 246 2.00 20.09 16.67
C ARG A 246 2.74 20.95 15.65
N LEU A 247 2.19 21.11 14.44
CA LEU A 247 2.91 21.71 13.31
C LEU A 247 2.88 23.24 13.27
N VAL A 248 1.95 23.85 14.01
CA VAL A 248 1.70 25.29 14.08
C VAL A 248 1.88 25.73 15.54
N PRO A 249 3.08 26.19 15.95
CA PRO A 249 3.35 26.58 17.33
C PRO A 249 2.58 27.81 17.81
N ASP A 250 2.27 28.70 16.87
CA ASP A 250 1.62 29.98 17.13
C ASP A 250 0.12 29.82 17.34
N LEU A 251 -0.38 30.19 18.52
CA LEU A 251 -1.77 30.00 18.92
C LEU A 251 -2.75 30.84 18.09
N GLU A 252 -2.39 32.09 17.78
CA GLU A 252 -3.24 32.96 16.96
C GLU A 252 -3.42 32.38 15.55
N THR A 253 -2.36 31.79 14.98
CA THR A 253 -2.45 31.07 13.71
C THR A 253 -3.30 29.80 13.83
N GLN A 254 -3.25 29.08 14.96
CA GLN A 254 -4.14 27.93 15.18
C GLN A 254 -5.60 28.35 15.18
N ASP A 255 -5.96 29.42 15.89
CA ASP A 255 -7.33 29.93 15.95
C ASP A 255 -7.83 30.34 14.56
N LYS A 256 -7.01 31.07 13.79
CA LYS A 256 -7.30 31.41 12.39
C LYS A 256 -7.49 30.17 11.51
N ILE A 257 -6.66 29.14 11.70
CA ILE A 257 -6.83 27.86 10.97
C ILE A 257 -8.19 27.23 11.31
N LEU A 258 -8.65 27.28 12.55
CA LEU A 258 -9.95 26.72 12.95
C LEU A 258 -11.12 27.50 12.35
N GLU A 259 -11.04 28.82 12.31
CA GLU A 259 -12.03 29.66 11.61
C GLU A 259 -12.09 29.34 10.11
N GLU A 260 -10.93 29.32 9.45
CA GLU A 260 -10.79 28.97 8.04
C GLU A 260 -11.23 27.53 7.74
N LEU A 261 -11.07 26.62 8.71
CA LEU A 261 -11.54 25.23 8.60
C LEU A 261 -13.06 25.20 8.46
N ASN A 262 -13.81 26.03 9.19
CA ASN A 262 -15.25 26.12 9.04
C ASN A 262 -15.68 26.60 7.64
N MET A 263 -14.90 27.47 7.01
CA MET A 263 -15.15 27.88 5.62
C MET A 263 -14.98 26.71 4.66
N TYR A 264 -13.90 25.93 4.81
CA TYR A 264 -13.67 24.72 4.04
C TYR A 264 -14.81 23.72 4.25
N LYS A 265 -15.16 23.40 5.50
CA LYS A 265 -16.20 22.42 5.82
C LYS A 265 -17.52 22.71 5.12
N ASN A 266 -17.96 23.97 5.23
CA ASN A 266 -19.23 24.42 4.67
C ASN A 266 -19.15 24.77 3.16
N ALA A 267 -18.02 24.51 2.51
CA ALA A 267 -17.77 24.88 1.12
C ALA A 267 -18.12 26.36 0.82
N GLN A 268 -17.70 27.26 1.71
CA GLN A 268 -17.94 28.70 1.56
C GLN A 268 -16.98 29.32 0.53
N GLY A 269 -17.44 30.41 -0.09
CA GLY A 269 -16.63 31.21 -1.03
C GLY A 269 -16.05 30.38 -2.18
N ILE A 270 -14.73 30.49 -2.41
CA ILE A 270 -14.03 29.79 -3.51
C ILE A 270 -14.21 28.27 -3.42
N PHE A 271 -14.27 27.69 -2.22
CA PHE A 271 -14.45 26.24 -2.03
C PHE A 271 -15.80 25.73 -2.57
N GLY A 272 -16.81 26.62 -2.60
CA GLY A 272 -18.16 26.35 -3.06
C GLY A 272 -18.38 26.52 -4.56
N MET A 273 -17.43 27.15 -5.27
CA MET A 273 -17.53 27.39 -6.71
C MET A 273 -17.66 26.08 -7.49
N ASN A 274 -18.49 26.08 -8.55
CA ASN A 274 -18.69 24.91 -9.40
C ASN A 274 -17.38 24.40 -10.01
N MET A 275 -16.43 25.29 -10.32
CA MET A 275 -15.11 24.90 -10.79
C MET A 275 -14.31 24.15 -9.71
N ALA A 276 -14.26 24.67 -8.48
CA ALA A 276 -13.59 24.02 -7.35
C ALA A 276 -14.19 22.64 -7.07
N LYS A 277 -15.53 22.52 -7.07
CA LYS A 277 -16.26 21.25 -6.91
C LYS A 277 -15.90 20.20 -7.96
N ARG A 278 -15.91 20.55 -9.25
CA ARG A 278 -15.53 19.62 -10.33
C ARG A 278 -14.07 19.16 -10.24
N GLN A 279 -13.19 20.01 -9.72
CA GLN A 279 -11.76 19.74 -9.65
C GLN A 279 -11.32 18.92 -8.43
N ARG A 280 -12.22 18.67 -7.46
CA ARG A 280 -11.90 17.89 -6.23
C ARG A 280 -11.31 16.52 -6.52
N ASN A 281 -11.81 15.85 -7.57
CA ASN A 281 -11.42 14.48 -7.95
C ASN A 281 -10.39 14.46 -9.10
N ALA A 282 -10.11 15.61 -9.71
CA ALA A 282 -9.25 15.73 -10.88
C ALA A 282 -7.83 16.17 -10.51
N LEU A 283 -7.70 17.10 -9.56
CA LEU A 283 -6.42 17.59 -9.06
C LEU A 283 -5.87 16.70 -7.95
N SER A 284 -4.57 16.82 -7.66
CA SER A 284 -4.06 16.33 -6.38
C SER A 284 -4.60 17.22 -5.24
N PRO A 285 -4.74 16.71 -4.01
CA PRO A 285 -5.23 17.51 -2.88
C PRO A 285 -4.40 18.78 -2.66
N ALA A 286 -3.07 18.67 -2.72
CA ALA A 286 -2.18 19.82 -2.57
C ALA A 286 -2.39 20.87 -3.68
N ASP A 287 -2.55 20.44 -4.94
CA ASP A 287 -2.82 21.35 -6.06
C ASP A 287 -4.20 22.01 -5.94
N TRP A 288 -5.20 21.25 -5.46
CA TRP A 288 -6.54 21.79 -5.22
C TRP A 288 -6.50 22.89 -4.16
N TRP A 289 -5.79 22.67 -3.04
CA TRP A 289 -5.56 23.71 -2.02
C TRP A 289 -4.77 24.89 -2.57
N SER A 290 -3.78 24.64 -3.43
CA SER A 290 -3.01 25.70 -4.10
C SER A 290 -3.92 26.62 -4.93
N ASN A 291 -4.86 26.04 -5.67
CA ASN A 291 -5.74 26.78 -6.58
C ASN A 291 -6.95 27.42 -5.88
N TYR A 292 -7.52 26.76 -4.87
CA TYR A 292 -8.83 27.12 -4.30
C TYR A 292 -8.80 27.57 -2.84
N GLY A 293 -7.64 27.49 -2.17
CA GLY A 293 -7.50 27.89 -0.76
C GLY A 293 -7.21 29.38 -0.52
N ALA A 294 -7.42 30.27 -1.50
CA ALA A 294 -6.98 31.66 -1.39
C ALA A 294 -7.67 32.46 -0.26
N GLU A 295 -8.93 32.15 0.03
CA GLU A 295 -9.71 32.77 1.12
C GLU A 295 -9.41 32.18 2.50
N ALA A 296 -8.59 31.13 2.56
CA ALA A 296 -8.18 30.44 3.79
C ALA A 296 -6.65 30.32 3.82
N PRO A 297 -5.90 31.43 3.92
CA PRO A 297 -4.46 31.44 3.69
C PRO A 297 -3.67 30.60 4.71
N ASN A 298 -4.10 30.51 5.98
CA ASN A 298 -3.39 29.77 7.01
C ASN A 298 -3.63 28.27 6.87
N LEU A 299 -4.89 27.87 6.70
CA LEU A 299 -5.32 26.51 6.42
C LEU A 299 -4.76 26.02 5.10
N LYS A 300 -4.72 26.85 4.04
CA LYS A 300 -4.08 26.52 2.76
C LYS A 300 -2.62 26.14 2.97
N LYS A 301 -1.84 26.97 3.67
CA LYS A 301 -0.43 26.69 3.96
C LYS A 301 -0.27 25.40 4.75
N PHE A 302 -1.11 25.19 5.76
CA PHE A 302 -1.13 23.98 6.56
C PHE A 302 -1.48 22.73 5.73
N ALA A 303 -2.55 22.78 4.95
CA ALA A 303 -3.03 21.69 4.12
C ALA A 303 -2.04 21.30 3.04
N ILE A 304 -1.46 22.26 2.31
CA ILE A 304 -0.39 21.98 1.34
C ILE A 304 0.81 21.34 2.04
N ARG A 305 1.20 21.84 3.22
CA ARG A 305 2.31 21.28 3.99
C ARG A 305 2.07 19.84 4.40
N VAL A 306 0.85 19.47 4.84
CA VAL A 306 0.50 18.10 5.24
C VAL A 306 0.33 17.20 4.02
N LEU A 307 -0.45 17.63 3.03
CA LEU A 307 -0.81 16.83 1.86
C LEU A 307 0.37 16.58 0.91
N SER A 308 1.43 17.38 0.99
CA SER A 308 2.65 17.17 0.19
C SER A 308 3.64 16.19 0.83
N LEU A 309 3.34 15.65 2.01
CA LEU A 309 4.21 14.74 2.73
C LEU A 309 4.21 13.32 2.15
N THR A 310 5.33 12.62 2.32
CA THR A 310 5.45 11.20 1.98
C THR A 310 5.02 10.33 3.16
N CYS A 311 4.53 9.14 2.87
CA CYS A 311 4.30 8.07 3.85
C CYS A 311 5.37 6.98 3.76
N SER A 312 6.34 7.09 2.84
CA SER A 312 7.31 6.03 2.58
C SER A 312 8.74 6.56 2.48
N ALA A 313 9.67 5.80 3.09
CA ALA A 313 11.11 5.97 2.94
C ALA A 313 11.68 5.21 1.71
N THR A 314 10.90 4.32 1.10
CA THR A 314 11.34 3.44 0.00
C THR A 314 11.76 4.19 -1.27
N GLY A 315 11.18 5.37 -1.54
CA GLY A 315 11.59 6.21 -2.67
C GLY A 315 13.06 6.65 -2.55
N CYS A 316 13.51 6.97 -1.33
CA CYS A 316 14.91 7.23 -1.06
C CYS A 316 15.75 5.96 -1.23
N GLU A 317 15.30 4.81 -0.72
CA GLU A 317 16.02 3.53 -0.84
C GLU A 317 16.23 3.08 -2.30
N ARG A 318 15.27 3.32 -3.20
CA ARG A 318 15.42 3.02 -4.64
C ARG A 318 16.48 3.88 -5.30
N ASN A 319 16.41 5.18 -5.05
CA ASN A 319 17.41 6.12 -5.55
C ASN A 319 18.78 5.72 -5.03
N TRP A 320 18.88 5.38 -3.75
CA TRP A 320 20.13 4.93 -3.13
C TRP A 320 20.61 3.59 -3.67
N GLY A 321 19.72 2.67 -4.04
CA GLY A 321 20.08 1.41 -4.70
C GLY A 321 20.67 1.62 -6.10
N ILE A 322 20.15 2.59 -6.85
CA ILE A 322 20.72 3.04 -8.14
C ILE A 322 22.08 3.70 -7.91
N PHE A 323 22.18 4.60 -6.92
CA PHE A 323 23.46 5.22 -6.53
C PHE A 323 24.47 4.20 -6.00
N GLN A 324 24.05 3.17 -5.27
CA GLN A 324 24.91 2.11 -4.77
C GLN A 324 25.42 1.24 -5.92
N HIS A 325 24.60 0.97 -6.95
CA HIS A 325 25.08 0.36 -8.20
C HIS A 325 26.10 1.23 -8.93
N LEU A 326 25.97 2.57 -8.86
CA LEU A 326 26.96 3.51 -9.39
C LEU A 326 28.24 3.56 -8.54
N HIS A 327 28.14 3.34 -7.22
CA HIS A 327 29.24 3.60 -6.28
C HIS A 327 29.84 2.36 -5.58
N THR A 328 29.37 1.13 -5.83
CA THR A 328 30.03 -0.08 -5.31
C THR A 328 30.58 -1.01 -6.40
N LYS A 329 31.94 -1.02 -6.44
CA LYS A 329 32.92 -1.95 -7.04
C LYS A 329 32.70 -2.29 -8.53
N LYS A 330 33.15 -1.45 -9.48
CA LYS A 330 34.56 -1.48 -9.95
C LYS A 330 35.06 -0.19 -10.64
N ARG A 331 34.32 0.93 -10.63
CA ARG A 331 34.78 2.21 -11.19
C ARG A 331 34.15 3.36 -10.41
N ASN A 332 34.98 4.28 -9.93
CA ASN A 332 34.62 5.60 -9.39
C ASN A 332 34.09 5.62 -7.95
N ARG A 333 35.04 5.54 -7.00
CA ARG A 333 34.93 6.35 -5.78
C ARG A 333 35.26 7.79 -6.21
N LEU A 334 34.27 8.68 -6.16
CA LEU A 334 34.51 10.11 -6.00
C LEU A 334 34.66 10.40 -4.51
#